data_AF-A0A2S9X659-F1
#
_entry.id   AF-A0A2S9X659-F1
#
_cell.length_a   1.000
_cell.length_b   1.000
_cell.length_c   1.000
_cell.angle_alpha   90.00
_cell.angle_beta   90.00
_cell.angle_gamma   90.00
#
_symmetry.space_group_name_H-M   'P 1'
#
loop_
_entity.id
_entity.type
_entity.pdbx_description
1 polymer ?
#
loop_
_entity_poly.entity_id
_entity_poly.type
_entity_poly.pdbx_seq_one_letter_code
_entity_poly.pdbx_strand_id
1 'polypeptide(L)'
;MWPHVLTLADTAQGALLGVEENASAMYSGGGANASTLHLYRIYPNGKDMALREVLALPTFGNELIRACFSDQDYRERRGACHDESEFSSRISLDNQVMAGFPRLIYQTRATSFPGNISPMSDSRSRPARKTRSLVTVVDAECTFRRTISFNAITGVYAPDKPLPDCGQYVEP
;
A
#
# COMPACT_ATOMS: atom_id res chain seq x y z
N MET A 1 -0.21 10.43 5.62
CA MET A 1 -1.57 10.85 6.00
C MET A 1 -2.16 11.66 4.87
N TRP A 2 -3.20 11.14 4.22
CA TRP A 2 -3.96 11.84 3.18
C TRP A 2 -4.97 12.79 3.84
N PRO A 3 -5.24 13.99 3.28
CA PRO A 3 -6.29 14.86 3.79
C PRO A 3 -7.68 14.24 3.53
N HIS A 4 -8.50 14.07 4.56
CA HIS A 4 -9.81 13.41 4.44
C HIS A 4 -10.73 14.04 3.38
N VAL A 5 -10.60 15.35 3.10
CA VAL A 5 -11.36 16.03 2.06
C VAL A 5 -10.45 16.99 1.29
N LEU A 6 -10.59 17.01 -0.04
CA LEU A 6 -10.03 18.00 -0.94
C LEU A 6 -11.15 18.68 -1.73
N THR A 7 -11.34 19.97 -1.52
CA THR A 7 -12.23 20.77 -2.38
C THR A 7 -11.54 21.05 -3.71
N LEU A 8 -12.25 20.89 -4.82
CA LEU A 8 -11.72 21.22 -6.13
C LEU A 8 -11.91 22.71 -6.40
N ALA A 9 -10.98 23.29 -7.17
CA ALA A 9 -10.95 24.72 -7.42
C ALA A 9 -12.21 25.23 -8.15
N ASP A 10 -12.78 24.40 -9.03
CA ASP A 10 -14.06 24.64 -9.68
C ASP A 10 -15.18 23.90 -8.92
N THR A 11 -16.15 24.64 -8.42
CA THR A 11 -17.29 24.08 -7.65
C THR A 11 -18.15 23.12 -8.48
N ALA A 12 -18.16 23.24 -9.81
CA ALA A 12 -18.81 22.27 -10.68
C ALA A 12 -18.07 20.93 -10.72
N GLN A 13 -16.77 20.92 -10.38
CA GLN A 13 -15.99 19.69 -10.26
C GLN A 13 -16.26 18.96 -8.94
N GLY A 14 -16.62 19.70 -7.89
CA GLY A 14 -17.04 19.17 -6.59
C GLY A 14 -15.89 18.99 -5.60
N ALA A 15 -15.88 17.87 -4.87
CA ALA A 15 -14.86 17.54 -3.88
C ALA A 15 -14.42 16.08 -3.99
N LEU A 16 -13.22 15.79 -3.50
CA LEU A 16 -12.72 14.44 -3.29
C LEU A 16 -12.76 14.12 -1.79
N LEU A 17 -13.37 13.00 -1.45
CA LEU A 17 -13.42 12.42 -0.11
C LEU A 17 -12.50 11.20 -0.08
N GLY A 18 -11.57 11.16 0.88
CA GLY A 18 -10.71 10.01 1.13
C GLY A 18 -11.24 9.16 2.29
N VAL A 19 -11.45 7.88 2.04
CA VAL A 19 -11.84 6.86 3.03
C VAL A 19 -10.76 5.79 3.08
N GLU A 20 -10.26 5.47 4.27
CA GLU A 20 -9.27 4.40 4.45
C GLU A 20 -9.97 3.14 4.95
N GLU A 21 -9.92 2.09 4.13
CA GLU A 21 -10.33 0.74 4.49
C GLU A 21 -9.15 0.02 5.14
N ASN A 22 -9.39 -0.71 6.22
CA ASN A 22 -8.39 -1.53 6.89
C ASN A 22 -8.86 -2.97 6.92
N ALA A 23 -7.99 -3.89 6.52
CA ALA A 23 -8.19 -5.32 6.59
C ALA A 23 -7.09 -5.95 7.45
N SER A 24 -7.42 -7.03 8.15
CA SER A 24 -6.46 -7.76 8.98
C SER A 24 -6.78 -9.24 9.04
N ALA A 25 -5.73 -10.05 9.15
CA ALA A 25 -5.81 -11.49 9.36
C ALA A 25 -4.88 -11.88 10.51
N MET A 26 -5.35 -12.77 11.38
CA MET A 26 -4.56 -13.28 12.49
C MET A 26 -4.39 -14.78 12.37
N TYR A 27 -3.20 -15.26 12.74
CA TYR A 27 -2.90 -16.69 12.79
C TYR A 27 -1.90 -16.98 13.92
N SER A 28 -1.73 -18.25 14.27
CA SER A 28 -0.85 -18.62 15.38
C SER A 28 0.61 -18.20 15.09
N GLY A 29 1.14 -17.33 15.94
CA GLY A 29 2.51 -16.83 15.80
C GLY A 29 2.68 -15.70 14.78
N GLY A 30 1.60 -15.00 14.41
CA GLY A 30 1.70 -13.89 13.46
C GLY A 30 0.38 -13.23 13.07
N GLY A 31 0.44 -12.40 12.04
CA GLY A 31 -0.72 -11.72 11.48
C GLY A 31 -0.34 -10.77 10.35
N ALA A 32 -1.35 -10.31 9.62
CA ALA A 32 -1.21 -9.38 8.53
C ALA A 32 -2.21 -8.23 8.67
N ASN A 33 -1.82 -7.04 8.23
CA ASN A 33 -2.71 -5.90 8.07
C ASN A 33 -2.49 -5.29 6.69
N ALA A 34 -3.55 -4.73 6.13
CA ALA A 34 -3.50 -3.93 4.91
C ALA A 34 -4.44 -2.74 5.03
N SER A 35 -4.06 -1.63 4.41
CA SER A 35 -4.90 -0.44 4.31
C SER A 35 -4.98 0.02 2.86
N THR A 36 -6.18 0.37 2.43
CA THR A 36 -6.47 0.92 1.09
C THR A 36 -7.16 2.26 1.22
N LEU A 37 -6.63 3.28 0.55
CA LEU A 37 -7.32 4.56 0.39
C LEU A 37 -8.25 4.48 -0.83
N HIS A 38 -9.52 4.70 -0.56
CA HIS A 38 -10.57 4.91 -1.55
C HIS A 38 -10.83 6.41 -1.68
N LEU A 39 -10.74 6.94 -2.91
CA LEU A 39 -11.16 8.32 -3.20
C LEU A 39 -12.51 8.30 -3.89
N TYR A 40 -13.45 9.03 -3.31
CA TYR A 40 -14.76 9.28 -3.88
C TYR A 40 -14.86 10.72 -4.33
N ARG A 41 -15.35 10.93 -5.55
CA ARG A 41 -15.74 12.26 -6.03
C ARG A 41 -17.20 12.50 -5.71
N ILE A 42 -17.46 13.59 -5.00
CA ILE A 42 -18.79 14.15 -4.75
C ILE A 42 -18.94 15.36 -5.67
N TYR A 43 -19.94 15.38 -6.55
CA TYR A 43 -20.08 16.44 -7.55
C TYR A 43 -21.54 16.76 -7.89
N PRO A 44 -21.84 18.01 -8.31
CA PRO A 44 -23.19 18.38 -8.75
C PRO A 44 -23.63 17.57 -9.98
N ASN A 45 -24.87 17.11 -9.98
CA ASN A 45 -25.53 16.47 -11.11
C ASN A 45 -26.96 17.04 -11.28
N GLY A 46 -27.06 18.18 -11.97
CA GLY A 46 -28.31 18.92 -12.08
C GLY A 46 -28.71 19.54 -10.74
N LYS A 47 -29.86 19.13 -10.20
CA LYS A 47 -30.34 19.56 -8.86
C LYS A 47 -29.86 18.64 -7.73
N ASP A 48 -29.25 17.51 -8.07
CA ASP A 48 -28.82 16.48 -7.12
C ASP A 48 -27.29 16.48 -6.97
N MET A 49 -26.81 15.63 -6.06
CA MET A 49 -25.38 15.32 -5.90
C MET A 49 -25.13 13.88 -6.33
N ALA A 50 -24.03 13.66 -7.05
CA ALA A 50 -23.55 12.34 -7.41
C ALA A 50 -22.30 11.99 -6.60
N LEU A 51 -22.16 10.70 -6.29
CA LEU A 51 -20.99 10.10 -5.65
C LEU A 51 -20.44 9.01 -6.57
N ARG A 52 -19.12 9.01 -6.79
CA ARG A 52 -18.45 7.95 -7.55
C ARG A 52 -17.07 7.70 -6.99
N GLU A 53 -16.71 6.43 -6.83
CA GLU A 53 -15.31 6.07 -6.57
C GLU A 53 -14.47 6.37 -7.81
N VAL A 54 -13.37 7.09 -7.61
CA VAL A 54 -12.50 7.56 -8.69
C VAL A 54 -11.06 7.06 -8.57
N LEU A 55 -10.67 6.48 -7.44
CA LEU A 55 -9.34 5.88 -7.23
C LEU A 55 -9.38 4.94 -6.02
N ALA A 56 -8.65 3.84 -6.10
CA ALA A 56 -8.29 3.02 -4.94
C ALA A 56 -6.77 2.74 -5.00
N LEU A 57 -6.07 2.91 -3.87
CA LEU A 57 -4.63 2.67 -3.77
C LEU A 57 -4.26 2.08 -2.41
N PRO A 58 -3.36 1.09 -2.34
CA PRO A 58 -2.85 0.61 -1.06
C PRO A 58 -2.02 1.71 -0.37
N THR A 59 -2.29 1.94 0.90
CA THR A 59 -1.58 2.91 1.74
C THR A 59 -0.57 2.27 2.66
N PHE A 60 -0.90 1.08 3.15
CA PHE A 60 -0.10 0.35 4.10
C PHE A 60 -0.33 -1.14 3.95
N GLY A 61 0.68 -1.92 4.34
CA GLY A 61 0.59 -3.35 4.45
C GLY A 61 1.71 -3.86 5.32
N ASN A 62 1.43 -4.81 6.19
CA ASN A 62 2.48 -5.50 6.91
C ASN A 62 2.06 -6.93 7.19
N GLU A 63 3.02 -7.84 7.18
CA GLU A 63 2.80 -9.23 7.52
C GLU A 63 3.93 -9.71 8.43
N LEU A 64 3.55 -10.43 9.48
CA LEU A 64 4.44 -11.13 10.37
C LEU A 64 4.08 -12.61 10.28
N ILE A 65 4.83 -13.39 9.51
CA ILE A 65 4.66 -14.85 9.48
C ILE A 65 5.70 -15.54 10.33
N ARG A 66 5.27 -16.67 10.90
CA ARG A 66 6.07 -17.63 11.68
C ARG A 66 6.48 -17.09 13.03
N ALA A 67 6.56 -17.98 14.02
CA ALA A 67 7.13 -17.69 15.33
C ALA A 67 8.10 -18.80 15.72
N CYS A 68 9.00 -18.51 16.64
CA CYS A 68 9.76 -19.55 17.34
C CYS A 68 8.83 -20.17 18.39
N PHE A 69 8.70 -21.50 18.40
CA PHE A 69 7.93 -22.21 19.42
C PHE A 69 8.84 -23.02 20.37
N SER A 70 10.14 -23.05 20.08
CA SER A 70 11.17 -23.69 20.89
C SER A 70 12.47 -22.90 20.93
N ASP A 71 13.31 -23.18 21.92
CA ASP A 71 14.69 -22.65 21.98
C ASP A 71 15.53 -23.07 20.78
N GLN A 72 15.22 -24.24 20.20
CA GLN A 72 15.86 -24.69 18.98
C GLN A 72 15.51 -23.76 17.81
N ASP A 73 14.22 -23.44 17.62
CA ASP A 73 13.79 -22.49 16.58
C ASP A 73 14.47 -21.14 16.76
N TYR A 74 14.53 -20.65 18.00
CA TYR A 74 15.17 -19.39 18.34
C TYR A 74 16.65 -19.38 17.92
N ARG A 75 17.39 -20.46 18.19
CA ARG A 75 18.79 -20.61 17.79
C ARG A 75 18.97 -20.72 16.28
N GLU A 76 18.17 -21.55 15.61
CA GLU A 76 18.24 -21.76 14.16
C GLU A 76 17.89 -20.49 13.37
N ARG A 77 16.96 -19.69 13.90
CA ARG A 77 16.58 -18.38 13.37
C ARG A 77 17.45 -17.23 13.87
N ARG A 78 18.42 -17.50 14.74
CA ARG A 78 19.32 -16.50 15.34
C ARG A 78 18.56 -15.32 15.96
N GLY A 79 17.47 -15.63 16.64
CA GLY A 79 16.59 -14.66 17.30
C GLY A 79 15.58 -13.95 16.39
N ALA A 80 15.67 -14.06 15.07
CA ALA A 80 14.68 -13.49 14.15
C ALA A 80 13.49 -14.44 13.96
N CYS A 81 12.60 -14.45 14.95
CA CYS A 81 11.49 -15.40 15.00
C CYS A 81 10.45 -15.18 13.91
N HIS A 82 10.20 -13.93 13.56
CA HIS A 82 9.28 -13.56 12.49
C HIS A 82 10.03 -13.33 11.18
N ASP A 83 9.34 -13.71 10.11
CA ASP A 83 9.55 -13.22 8.77
C ASP A 83 8.56 -12.06 8.59
N GLU A 84 9.08 -10.89 8.27
CA GLU A 84 8.36 -9.62 8.23
C GLU A 84 8.35 -9.08 6.81
N SER A 85 7.18 -8.66 6.33
CA SER A 85 7.04 -7.87 5.12
C SER A 85 6.33 -6.56 5.47
N GLU A 86 6.73 -5.47 4.82
CA GLU A 86 6.13 -4.16 5.05
C GLU A 86 6.03 -3.41 3.73
N PHE A 87 4.89 -2.75 3.53
CA PHE A 87 4.61 -1.81 2.48
C PHE A 87 4.05 -0.53 3.10
N SER A 88 4.57 0.61 2.66
CA SER A 88 4.06 1.91 3.03
C SER A 88 4.00 2.82 1.81
N SER A 89 3.06 3.75 1.81
CA SER A 89 2.98 4.75 0.76
C SER A 89 2.77 6.18 1.27
N ARG A 90 3.11 7.12 0.40
CA ARG A 90 2.83 8.55 0.54
C ARG A 90 2.08 9.01 -0.69
N ILE A 91 0.95 9.67 -0.47
CA ILE A 91 0.18 10.33 -1.50
C ILE A 91 0.25 11.84 -1.25
N SER A 92 0.66 12.61 -2.24
CA SER A 92 0.71 14.08 -2.16
C SER A 92 0.17 14.74 -3.42
N LEU A 93 -0.19 16.01 -3.33
CA LEU A 93 -0.58 16.80 -4.50
C LEU A 93 0.66 17.22 -5.30
N ASP A 94 0.55 17.20 -6.63
CA ASP A 94 1.50 17.88 -7.50
C ASP A 94 1.18 19.37 -7.52
N ASN A 95 1.95 20.14 -6.75
CA ASN A 95 1.77 21.58 -6.60
C ASN A 95 2.05 22.38 -7.90
N GLN A 96 2.50 21.73 -8.98
CA GLN A 96 2.60 22.36 -10.30
C GLN A 96 1.24 22.48 -11.00
N VAL A 97 0.21 21.75 -10.55
CA VAL A 97 -1.15 21.84 -11.10
C VAL A 97 -1.91 22.94 -10.36
N MET A 98 -2.18 24.04 -11.07
CA MET A 98 -2.84 25.23 -10.49
C MET A 98 -4.34 25.33 -10.83
N ALA A 99 -4.85 24.50 -11.74
CA ALA A 99 -6.24 24.51 -12.16
C ALA A 99 -6.71 23.12 -12.61
N GLY A 100 -8.02 22.88 -12.51
CA GLY A 100 -8.65 21.61 -12.82
C GLY A 100 -8.49 20.57 -11.70
N PHE A 101 -8.64 19.29 -12.06
CA PHE A 101 -8.45 18.19 -11.11
C PHE A 101 -6.98 18.11 -10.68
N PRO A 102 -6.70 17.95 -9.38
CA PRO A 102 -5.34 17.83 -8.90
C PRO A 102 -4.68 16.59 -9.49
N ARG A 103 -3.38 16.66 -9.71
CA ARG A 103 -2.58 15.47 -9.98
C ARG A 103 -2.00 14.96 -8.66
N LEU A 104 -2.01 13.64 -8.48
CA LEU A 104 -1.49 13.00 -7.28
C LEU A 104 -0.13 12.36 -7.57
N ILE A 105 0.77 12.46 -6.60
CA ILE A 105 2.05 11.78 -6.59
C ILE A 105 1.94 10.64 -5.58
N TYR A 106 2.09 9.41 -6.07
CA TYR A 106 2.05 8.19 -5.28
C TYR A 106 3.45 7.61 -5.18
N GLN A 107 3.98 7.49 -3.97
CA GLN A 107 5.31 6.95 -3.69
C GLN A 107 5.17 5.78 -2.72
N THR A 108 5.79 4.66 -3.03
CA THR A 108 5.74 3.44 -2.21
C THR A 108 7.12 3.06 -1.73
N ARG A 109 7.17 2.28 -0.65
CA ARG A 109 8.35 1.58 -0.19
C ARG A 109 7.94 0.23 0.36
N ALA A 110 8.55 -0.83 -0.18
CA ALA A 110 8.33 -2.20 0.23
C ALA A 110 9.64 -2.82 0.74
N THR A 111 9.56 -3.54 1.85
CA THR A 111 10.71 -4.19 2.47
C THR A 111 10.36 -5.55 3.04
N SER A 112 11.38 -6.40 3.15
CA SER A 112 11.29 -7.70 3.77
C SER A 112 12.43 -7.94 4.76
N PHE A 113 12.16 -8.71 5.80
CA PHE A 113 13.13 -9.14 6.80
C PHE A 113 12.83 -10.57 7.26
N PRO A 114 13.81 -11.45 7.51
CA PRO A 114 15.22 -11.27 7.25
C PRO A 114 15.61 -11.70 5.83
N GLY A 115 16.27 -10.80 5.11
CA GLY A 115 16.69 -11.00 3.73
C GLY A 115 15.55 -10.80 2.74
N ASN A 116 15.78 -11.18 1.48
CA ASN A 116 14.73 -11.23 0.47
C ASN A 116 13.87 -12.48 0.72
N ILE A 117 12.70 -12.25 1.32
CA ILE A 117 11.70 -13.28 1.56
C ILE A 117 10.47 -12.90 0.74
N SER A 118 9.95 -13.85 -0.04
CA SER A 118 8.58 -13.70 -0.55
C SER A 118 7.67 -14.32 0.49
N PRO A 119 6.65 -13.60 0.97
CA PRO A 119 5.68 -14.14 1.93
C PRO A 119 4.95 -15.38 1.41
N MET A 120 4.76 -15.47 0.09
CA MET A 120 4.15 -16.62 -0.60
C MET A 120 5.06 -17.86 -0.68
N SER A 121 6.32 -17.78 -0.28
CA SER A 121 7.25 -18.93 -0.36
C SER A 121 7.24 -19.78 0.92
N ASP A 122 7.05 -21.10 0.76
CA ASP A 122 7.22 -22.05 1.87
C ASP A 122 8.70 -22.09 2.29
N SER A 123 9.00 -21.61 3.49
CA SER A 123 10.37 -21.64 4.02
C SER A 123 10.69 -22.85 4.86
N ARG A 124 9.77 -23.80 5.07
CA ARG A 124 10.08 -24.99 5.89
C ARG A 124 11.22 -25.82 5.29
N SER A 125 11.53 -25.58 4.02
CA SER A 125 12.65 -26.14 3.26
C SER A 125 13.92 -25.28 3.27
N ARG A 126 13.92 -24.09 3.91
CA ARG A 126 15.09 -23.19 3.89
C ARG A 126 16.15 -23.65 4.91
N PRO A 127 17.43 -23.72 4.51
CA PRO A 127 18.51 -24.06 5.42
C PRO A 127 18.63 -23.05 6.56
N ALA A 128 19.23 -23.49 7.67
CA ALA A 128 19.49 -22.65 8.85
C ALA A 128 20.08 -21.28 8.46
N ARG A 129 19.53 -20.21 9.05
CA ARG A 129 19.87 -18.84 8.66
C ARG A 129 21.33 -18.53 9.00
N LYS A 130 21.99 -17.76 8.13
CA LYS A 130 23.33 -17.19 8.40
C LYS A 130 23.13 -15.83 9.08
N THR A 131 23.99 -15.39 10.01
CA THR A 131 23.84 -14.05 10.63
C THR A 131 23.84 -12.94 9.57
N ARG A 132 24.61 -13.11 8.48
CA ARG A 132 24.62 -12.20 7.34
C ARG A 132 23.28 -12.05 6.61
N SER A 133 22.31 -12.95 6.82
CA SER A 133 20.97 -12.84 6.23
C SER A 133 19.96 -12.13 7.12
N LEU A 134 20.35 -11.63 8.31
CA LEU A 134 19.49 -10.83 9.18
C LEU A 134 19.54 -9.35 8.79
N VAL A 135 19.06 -9.05 7.59
CA VAL A 135 19.06 -7.68 7.05
C VAL A 135 17.70 -7.38 6.45
N THR A 136 17.25 -6.14 6.58
CA THR A 136 16.08 -5.66 5.84
C THR A 136 16.49 -5.41 4.39
N VAL A 137 15.71 -5.95 3.45
CA VAL A 137 15.94 -5.78 2.02
C VAL A 137 14.81 -4.95 1.44
N VAL A 138 15.14 -4.05 0.52
CA VAL A 138 14.15 -3.28 -0.25
C VAL A 138 13.74 -4.08 -1.47
N ASP A 139 12.44 -4.20 -1.67
CA ASP A 139 11.86 -4.72 -2.90
C ASP A 139 11.79 -3.59 -3.92
N ALA A 140 12.62 -3.68 -4.96
CA ALA A 140 12.74 -2.65 -5.98
C ALA A 140 11.53 -2.59 -6.92
N GLU A 141 10.75 -3.67 -7.04
CA GLU A 141 9.56 -3.72 -7.87
C GLU A 141 8.41 -2.98 -7.19
N CYS A 142 8.21 -3.23 -5.89
CA CYS A 142 7.15 -2.60 -5.09
C CYS A 142 7.56 -1.26 -4.41
N THR A 143 8.79 -0.80 -4.64
CA THR A 143 9.28 0.54 -4.26
C THR A 143 9.35 1.44 -5.49
N PHE A 144 8.32 2.24 -5.71
CA PHE A 144 8.19 3.03 -6.94
C PHE A 144 7.52 4.39 -6.71
N ARG A 145 7.52 5.20 -7.78
CA ARG A 145 6.76 6.44 -7.87
C ARG A 145 5.84 6.40 -9.09
N ARG A 146 4.62 6.91 -8.94
CA ARG A 146 3.65 7.10 -10.01
C ARG A 146 3.02 8.48 -9.94
N THR A 147 2.67 8.98 -11.10
CA THR A 147 1.89 10.21 -11.25
C THR A 147 0.48 9.80 -11.63
N ILE A 148 -0.51 10.26 -10.90
CA ILE A 148 -1.91 9.85 -11.09
C ILE A 148 -2.73 11.08 -11.45
N SER A 149 -3.39 11.03 -12.60
CA SER A 149 -4.16 12.17 -13.14
C SER A 149 -5.60 11.77 -13.42
N PHE A 150 -6.52 12.72 -13.25
CA PHE A 150 -7.93 12.49 -13.58
C PHE A 150 -8.10 12.38 -15.10
N ASN A 151 -8.71 11.30 -15.54
CA ASN A 151 -9.08 11.10 -16.94
C ASN A 151 -10.54 11.53 -17.15
N ALA A 152 -10.74 12.63 -17.87
CA ALA A 152 -12.08 13.19 -18.10
C ALA A 152 -13.00 12.29 -18.95
N ILE A 153 -12.44 11.39 -19.77
CA ILE A 153 -13.21 10.47 -20.61
C ILE A 153 -13.80 9.34 -19.77
N THR A 154 -12.98 8.72 -18.90
CA THR A 154 -13.41 7.60 -18.06
C THR A 154 -14.04 8.07 -16.75
N GLY A 155 -13.77 9.32 -16.35
CA GLY A 155 -14.25 9.94 -15.12
C GLY A 155 -13.56 9.44 -13.85
N VAL A 156 -12.35 8.88 -13.97
CA VAL A 156 -11.57 8.31 -12.85
C VAL A 156 -10.10 8.71 -12.94
N TYR A 157 -9.37 8.60 -11.84
CA TYR A 157 -7.93 8.76 -11.81
C TYR A 157 -7.23 7.54 -12.40
N ALA A 158 -6.17 7.77 -13.16
CA ALA A 158 -5.33 6.73 -13.73
C ALA A 158 -3.84 7.06 -13.55
N PRO A 159 -3.00 6.06 -13.24
CA PRO A 159 -1.56 6.26 -13.16
C PRO A 159 -0.95 6.44 -14.56
N ASP A 160 0.17 7.15 -14.62
CA ASP A 160 0.98 7.37 -15.82
C ASP A 160 1.58 6.08 -16.40
N LYS A 161 1.76 5.07 -15.55
CA LYS A 161 2.16 3.71 -15.91
C LYS A 161 1.43 2.70 -15.04
N PRO A 162 1.21 1.45 -15.51
CA PRO A 162 0.64 0.40 -14.69
C PRO A 162 1.32 0.29 -13.31
N LEU A 163 0.52 0.02 -12.28
CA LEU A 163 1.02 -0.32 -10.96
C LEU A 163 1.57 -1.75 -11.01
N PRO A 164 2.76 -2.03 -10.44
CA PRO A 164 3.22 -3.39 -10.23
C PRO A 164 2.23 -4.17 -9.36
N ASP A 165 2.19 -5.49 -9.54
CA ASP A 165 1.42 -6.36 -8.66
C ASP A 165 2.19 -6.57 -7.36
N CYS A 166 1.71 -5.91 -6.31
CA CYS A 166 2.29 -5.95 -4.97
C CYS A 166 1.39 -6.70 -3.98
N GLY A 167 0.51 -7.59 -4.45
CA GLY A 167 -0.46 -8.32 -3.62
C GLY A 167 0.16 -8.96 -2.38
N GLN A 168 1.40 -9.49 -2.50
CA GLN A 168 2.16 -10.07 -1.39
C GLN A 168 2.44 -9.14 -0.19
N TYR A 169 2.22 -7.83 -0.34
CA TYR A 169 2.36 -6.88 0.77
C TYR A 169 1.03 -6.23 1.18
N VAL A 170 0.02 -6.23 0.31
CA VAL A 170 -1.18 -5.36 0.46
C VAL A 170 -2.48 -6.16 0.61
N GLU A 171 -2.37 -7.49 0.69
CA GLU A 171 -3.46 -8.40 1.01
C GLU A 171 -3.11 -9.14 2.32
N PRO A 172 -4.01 -9.19 3.32
CA PRO A 172 -3.76 -9.86 4.59
C PRO A 172 -4.06 -11.37 4.59
#